data_AF-A0A7Y5SAH7-F1
#
_entry.id   AF-A0A7Y5SAH7-F1
#
_cell.length_a   1.000
_cell.length_b   1.000
_cell.length_c   1.000
_cell.angle_alpha   90.00
_cell.angle_beta   90.00
_cell.angle_gamma   90.00
#
_symmetry.space_group_name_H-M   'P 1'
#
loop_
_entity.id
_entity.type
_entity.pdbx_description
1 polymer ?
#
loop_
_entity_poly.entity_id
_entity_poly.type
_entity_poly.pdbx_seq_one_letter_code
_entity_poly.pdbx_strand_id
1 'polypeptide(L)'
;MSVAALPHEVRGVVWRLASPAGGQAAIAVIELVGSDGAAIDSAWRACRLGELRVGAVRLVDFFGVDHGIAARWSETLVHLMPHAGPVVVMKIAEKLRALGMEERREIDTRAAYPEARDEIEARMLAALAKAHSPRAVDLLLDQPRRWRERAQGCGPKGEADAKTLNRLIDPALVVAVGPSNVGKSTLLNALAGRAVSVVADEPGTTRDHVGVLLDLGGVVVRYVDTPGVRIGAPVVEREAMATAMDLANRADLVIACGDGGEPAPMMSVSNSIRVGLRADLRPIMWRADVKVCAPRHEGIESLVRMAREALVPEEAMSDPRAWRFWE
;
A
#
# COMPACT_ATOMS: atom_id res chain seq x y z
N MET A 1 -35.85 36.22 22.99
CA MET A 1 -35.33 35.01 22.31
C MET A 1 -33.83 34.99 22.52
N SER A 2 -33.34 34.04 23.31
CA SER A 2 -31.94 33.92 23.69
C SER A 2 -31.11 33.53 22.46
N VAL A 3 -30.08 34.32 22.16
CA VAL A 3 -29.06 33.98 21.16
C VAL A 3 -28.30 32.79 21.71
N ALA A 4 -28.52 31.61 21.14
CA ALA A 4 -27.74 30.43 21.47
C ALA A 4 -26.26 30.75 21.17
N ALA A 5 -25.42 30.73 22.21
CA ALA A 5 -23.99 30.88 22.08
C ALA A 5 -23.49 29.85 21.05
N LEU A 6 -22.75 30.32 20.05
CA LEU A 6 -21.99 29.47 19.15
C LEU A 6 -21.14 28.51 20.01
N PRO A 7 -21.11 27.21 19.72
CA PRO A 7 -20.28 26.28 20.49
C PRO A 7 -18.85 26.79 20.51
N HIS A 8 -18.21 26.72 21.68
CA HIS A 8 -16.79 27.02 21.82
C HIS A 8 -16.01 26.26 20.75
N GLU A 9 -15.28 26.99 19.90
CA GLU A 9 -14.42 26.43 18.86
C GLU A 9 -13.45 25.42 19.51
N VAL A 10 -13.53 24.17 19.08
CA VAL A 10 -12.65 23.12 19.58
C VAL A 10 -11.26 23.36 19.01
N ARG A 11 -10.25 23.42 19.88
CA ARG A 11 -8.84 23.59 19.50
C ARG A 11 -8.02 22.39 19.95
N GLY A 12 -6.93 22.14 19.23
CA GLY A 12 -6.00 21.06 19.57
C GLY A 12 -6.55 19.66 19.31
N VAL A 13 -7.59 19.52 18.48
CA VAL A 13 -8.11 18.22 18.04
C VAL A 13 -8.09 18.16 16.52
N VAL A 14 -7.46 17.11 16.01
CA VAL A 14 -7.46 16.75 14.60
C VAL A 14 -8.26 15.47 14.41
N TRP A 15 -8.78 15.26 13.21
CA TRP A 15 -9.47 14.02 12.88
C TRP A 15 -9.07 13.48 11.52
N ARG A 16 -9.19 12.17 11.34
CA ARG A 16 -8.98 11.51 10.04
C ARG A 16 -9.96 10.36 9.84
N LEU A 17 -10.25 10.05 8.58
CA LEU A 17 -10.88 8.78 8.21
C LEU A 17 -9.77 7.71 8.12
N ALA A 18 -9.78 6.74 9.02
CA ALA A 18 -8.79 5.68 9.08
C ALA A 18 -9.16 4.45 8.24
N SER A 19 -10.46 4.26 7.96
CA SER A 19 -10.93 3.22 7.04
C SER A 19 -10.84 3.68 5.57
N PRO A 20 -10.54 2.77 4.62
CA PRO A 20 -10.60 3.02 3.17
C PRO A 20 -11.81 3.82 2.71
N ALA A 21 -11.60 4.84 1.87
CA ALA A 21 -12.69 5.62 1.31
C ALA A 21 -13.27 4.94 0.05
N GLY A 22 -14.60 4.82 -0.04
CA GLY A 22 -15.28 4.40 -1.27
C GLY A 22 -15.46 2.89 -1.50
N GLY A 23 -15.07 2.04 -0.54
CA GLY A 23 -15.39 0.60 -0.55
C GLY A 23 -16.80 0.29 -0.01
N GLN A 24 -17.35 -0.88 -0.35
CA GLN A 24 -18.50 -1.45 0.35
C GLN A 24 -18.08 -1.94 1.75
N ALA A 25 -17.89 -1.00 2.68
CA ALA A 25 -17.62 -1.30 4.07
C ALA A 25 -18.91 -1.22 4.90
N ALA A 26 -19.04 -2.08 5.91
CA ALA A 26 -20.16 -2.00 6.85
C ALA A 26 -19.97 -0.84 7.85
N ILE A 27 -18.72 -0.62 8.30
CA ILE A 27 -18.35 0.34 9.34
C ILE A 27 -17.21 1.21 8.83
N ALA A 28 -17.31 2.52 9.08
CA ALA A 28 -16.20 3.45 8.90
C ALA A 28 -15.49 3.67 10.24
N VAL A 29 -14.19 3.96 10.22
CA VAL A 29 -13.44 4.34 11.43
C VAL A 29 -12.94 5.76 11.26
N ILE A 30 -13.44 6.67 12.11
CA ILE A 30 -13.00 8.06 12.19
C ILE A 30 -12.22 8.23 13.48
N GLU A 31 -10.97 8.62 13.39
CA GLU A 31 -10.10 8.85 14.54
C GLU A 31 -10.12 10.33 14.92
N LEU A 32 -10.34 10.62 16.20
CA LEU A 32 -10.15 11.93 16.81
C LEU A 32 -8.88 11.88 17.66
N VAL A 33 -7.97 12.81 17.42
CA VAL A 33 -6.68 12.88 18.09
C VAL A 33 -6.49 14.26 18.71
N GLY A 34 -6.39 14.31 20.03
CA GLY A 34 -6.15 15.54 20.79
C GLY A 34 -4.68 15.76 21.09
N SER A 35 -4.30 17.03 21.25
CA SER A 35 -2.99 17.43 21.78
C SER A 35 -2.75 16.97 23.21
N ASP A 36 -3.84 16.85 23.98
CA ASP A 36 -3.89 16.35 25.35
C ASP A 36 -5.31 15.82 25.67
N GLY A 37 -5.50 15.28 26.87
CA GLY A 37 -6.80 14.77 27.31
C GLY A 37 -7.86 15.86 27.49
N ALA A 38 -7.46 17.09 27.84
CA ALA A 38 -8.40 18.19 28.03
C ALA A 38 -8.97 18.66 26.67
N ALA A 39 -8.18 18.61 25.60
CA ALA A 39 -8.62 18.87 24.24
C ALA A 39 -9.68 17.85 23.80
N ILE A 40 -9.45 16.55 24.02
CA ILE A 40 -10.45 15.50 23.76
C ILE A 40 -11.72 15.70 24.61
N ASP A 41 -11.58 15.98 25.91
CA ASP A 41 -12.74 16.20 26.78
C ASP A 41 -13.57 17.42 26.35
N SER A 42 -12.91 18.48 25.89
CA SER A 42 -13.56 19.68 25.35
C SER A 42 -14.29 19.36 24.05
N ALA A 43 -13.63 18.67 23.12
CA ALA A 43 -14.20 18.21 21.87
C ALA A 43 -15.43 17.32 22.10
N TRP A 44 -15.31 16.33 22.98
CA TRP A 44 -16.36 15.38 23.29
C TRP A 44 -17.59 16.07 23.89
N ARG A 45 -17.38 17.03 24.80
CA ARG A 45 -18.44 17.89 25.34
C ARG A 45 -19.10 18.75 24.27
N ALA A 46 -18.32 19.32 23.35
CA ALA A 46 -18.85 20.12 22.25
C ALA A 46 -19.71 19.27 21.29
N CYS A 47 -19.34 18.01 21.07
CA CYS A 47 -20.12 17.07 20.28
C CYS A 47 -21.43 16.62 20.97
N ARG A 48 -21.55 16.80 22.29
CA ARG A 48 -22.72 16.40 23.11
C ARG A 48 -23.05 14.90 23.02
N LEU A 49 -22.02 14.05 22.98
CA LEU A 49 -22.13 12.60 22.77
C LEU A 49 -22.19 11.78 24.08
N GLY A 50 -22.50 12.41 25.21
CA GLY A 50 -22.55 11.77 26.53
C GLY A 50 -21.18 11.64 27.21
N GLU A 51 -21.05 10.73 28.18
CA GLU A 51 -19.78 10.44 28.86
C GLU A 51 -19.00 9.31 28.18
N LEU A 52 -17.70 9.51 27.97
CA LEU A 52 -16.79 8.47 27.46
C LEU A 52 -15.45 8.52 28.21
N ARG A 53 -15.26 7.54 29.10
CA ARG A 53 -14.03 7.38 29.89
C ARG A 53 -12.98 6.61 29.07
N VAL A 54 -11.71 6.80 29.40
CA VAL A 54 -10.62 6.00 28.81
C VAL A 54 -10.86 4.50 29.07
N GLY A 55 -10.67 3.69 28.03
CA GLY A 55 -10.96 2.26 28.00
C GLY A 55 -12.45 1.90 27.80
N ALA A 56 -13.35 2.88 27.72
CA ALA A 56 -14.78 2.62 27.53
C ALA A 56 -15.17 2.55 26.05
N VAL A 57 -16.16 1.69 25.79
CA VAL A 57 -16.85 1.55 24.50
C VAL A 57 -18.35 1.79 24.72
N ARG A 58 -18.99 2.59 23.86
CA ARG A 58 -20.39 3.00 24.00
C ARG A 58 -21.09 3.09 22.65
N LEU A 59 -22.39 2.79 22.63
CA LEU A 59 -23.28 3.15 21.53
C LEU A 59 -23.61 4.65 21.64
N VAL A 60 -23.47 5.37 20.53
CA VAL A 60 -23.59 6.83 20.44
C VAL A 60 -24.42 7.19 19.21
N ASP A 61 -25.30 8.19 19.34
CA ASP A 61 -25.93 8.87 18.21
C ASP A 61 -25.00 10.01 17.74
N PHE A 62 -24.36 9.81 16.59
CA PHE A 62 -23.41 10.78 16.02
C PHE A 62 -24.16 11.93 15.37
N PHE A 63 -24.38 13.00 16.15
CA PHE A 63 -24.95 14.26 15.69
C PHE A 63 -26.37 14.15 15.07
N GLY A 64 -27.14 13.12 15.42
CA GLY A 64 -28.44 12.83 14.80
C GLY A 64 -28.33 12.33 13.36
N VAL A 65 -27.13 11.91 12.94
CA VAL A 65 -26.85 11.42 11.58
C VAL A 65 -26.97 9.90 11.53
N ASP A 66 -26.33 9.21 12.47
CA ASP A 66 -26.26 7.75 12.51
C ASP A 66 -25.93 7.25 13.93
N HIS A 67 -26.36 6.02 14.22
CA HIS A 67 -25.97 5.33 15.44
C HIS A 67 -24.75 4.46 15.18
N GLY A 68 -23.75 4.55 16.05
CA GLY A 68 -22.58 3.68 15.97
C GLY A 68 -21.80 3.64 17.28
N ILE A 69 -20.59 3.11 17.22
CA ILE A 69 -19.80 2.87 18.42
C ILE A 69 -18.75 3.96 18.58
N ALA A 70 -18.64 4.53 19.78
CA ALA A 70 -17.49 5.34 20.17
C ALA A 70 -16.62 4.57 21.17
N ALA A 71 -15.31 4.62 20.98
CA ALA A 71 -14.33 4.01 21.88
C ALA A 71 -13.21 5.00 22.19
N ARG A 72 -12.88 5.20 23.48
CA ARG A 72 -11.76 6.05 23.91
C ARG A 72 -10.61 5.18 24.34
N TRP A 73 -9.58 5.05 23.51
CA TRP A 73 -8.46 4.13 23.74
C TRP A 73 -7.40 4.71 24.68
N SER A 74 -7.21 6.01 24.63
CA SER A 74 -6.26 6.73 25.47
C SER A 74 -6.83 8.09 25.90
N GLU A 75 -6.04 8.85 26.65
CA GLU A 75 -6.38 10.24 26.97
C GLU A 75 -6.58 11.09 25.70
N THR A 76 -5.83 10.79 24.64
CA THR A 76 -5.74 11.61 23.42
C THR A 76 -6.40 10.99 22.19
N LEU A 77 -6.85 9.73 22.22
CA LEU A 77 -7.39 9.02 21.06
C LEU A 77 -8.82 8.50 21.30
N VAL A 78 -9.72 8.88 20.40
CA VAL A 78 -11.10 8.38 20.34
C VAL A 78 -11.42 7.89 18.92
N HIS A 79 -12.01 6.71 18.80
CA HIS A 79 -12.56 6.21 17.54
C HIS A 79 -14.07 6.41 17.51
N LEU A 80 -14.58 6.96 16.41
CA LEU A 80 -15.98 6.96 16.05
C LEU A 80 -16.19 5.92 14.96
N MET A 81 -17.15 5.01 15.16
CA MET A 81 -17.41 3.88 14.29
C MET A 81 -18.87 3.88 13.82
N PRO A 82 -19.27 4.80 12.94
CA PRO A 82 -20.59 4.80 12.29
C PRO A 82 -20.67 3.77 11.16
N HIS A 83 -21.85 3.60 10.57
CA HIS A 83 -21.99 2.88 9.31
C HIS A 83 -21.17 3.56 8.21
N ALA A 84 -20.54 2.77 7.32
CA ALA A 84 -19.62 3.30 6.31
C ALA A 84 -20.28 3.96 5.09
N GLY A 85 -21.58 4.25 5.15
CA GLY A 85 -22.29 4.91 4.05
C GLY A 85 -21.63 6.25 3.70
N PRO A 86 -21.30 6.53 2.42
CA PRO A 86 -20.58 7.76 2.05
C PRO A 86 -21.26 9.04 2.55
N VAL A 87 -22.60 9.08 2.51
CA VAL A 87 -23.40 10.21 3.00
C VAL A 87 -23.33 10.35 4.53
N VAL A 88 -23.27 9.23 5.26
CA VAL A 88 -23.14 9.22 6.72
C VAL A 88 -21.80 9.82 7.12
N VAL A 89 -20.71 9.27 6.56
CA VAL A 89 -19.34 9.74 6.83
C VAL A 89 -19.19 11.22 6.47
N MET A 90 -19.69 11.64 5.30
CA MET A 90 -19.65 13.03 4.86
C MET A 90 -20.36 13.98 5.84
N LYS A 91 -21.58 13.63 6.29
CA LYS A 91 -22.34 14.46 7.24
C LYS A 91 -21.66 14.54 8.61
N ILE A 92 -21.08 13.44 9.09
CA ILE A 92 -20.30 13.43 10.34
C ILE A 92 -19.07 14.33 10.18
N ALA A 93 -18.33 14.21 9.08
CA ALA A 93 -17.19 15.06 8.77
C ALA A 93 -17.54 16.55 8.74
N GLU A 94 -18.66 16.93 8.11
CA GLU A 94 -19.17 18.31 8.12
C GLU A 94 -19.41 18.83 9.54
N LYS A 95 -19.97 18.00 10.43
CA LYS A 95 -20.20 18.37 11.84
C LYS A 95 -18.89 18.55 12.60
N LEU A 96 -17.91 17.66 12.39
CA LEU A 96 -16.59 17.79 13.02
C LEU A 96 -15.88 19.08 12.57
N ARG A 97 -15.91 19.39 11.26
CA ARG A 97 -15.35 20.65 10.73
C ARG A 97 -16.08 21.87 11.28
N ALA A 98 -17.41 21.82 11.40
CA ALA A 98 -18.20 22.93 11.96
C ALA A 98 -17.90 23.19 13.45
N LEU A 99 -17.36 22.20 14.17
CA LEU A 99 -16.90 22.35 15.56
C LEU A 99 -15.46 22.91 15.66
N GLY A 100 -14.79 23.15 14.54
CA GLY A 100 -13.42 23.66 14.48
C GLY A 100 -12.33 22.59 14.48
N MET A 101 -12.70 21.30 14.37
CA MET A 101 -11.73 20.21 14.33
C MET A 101 -11.10 20.10 12.93
N GLU A 102 -9.77 20.11 12.89
CA GLU A 102 -9.00 20.07 11.65
C GLU A 102 -8.97 18.64 11.07
N GLU A 103 -9.32 18.49 9.80
CA GLU A 103 -9.14 17.21 9.11
C GLU A 103 -7.69 17.05 8.66
N ARG A 104 -7.08 15.91 8.97
CA ARG A 104 -5.74 15.56 8.49
C ARG A 104 -5.74 14.20 7.83
N ARG A 105 -4.90 14.03 6.81
CA ARG A 105 -4.65 12.70 6.22
C ARG A 105 -3.66 11.90 7.06
N GLU A 106 -2.67 12.60 7.59
CA GLU A 106 -1.61 12.04 8.43
C GLU A 106 -1.69 12.66 9.82
N ILE A 107 -1.61 11.81 10.82
CA ILE A 107 -1.51 12.19 12.23
C ILE A 107 -0.18 11.68 12.76
N ASP A 108 0.28 12.28 13.86
CA ASP A 108 1.48 11.85 14.54
C ASP A 108 1.40 10.36 14.91
N THR A 109 2.47 9.63 14.62
CA THR A 109 2.49 8.17 14.77
C THR A 109 2.30 7.75 16.22
N ARG A 110 2.86 8.49 17.18
CA ARG A 110 2.70 8.17 18.61
C ARG A 110 1.31 8.46 19.12
N ALA A 111 0.67 9.48 18.57
CA ALA A 111 -0.72 9.77 18.87
C ALA A 111 -1.68 8.71 18.29
N ALA A 112 -1.36 8.16 17.11
CA ALA A 112 -2.13 7.08 16.47
C ALA A 112 -1.99 5.73 17.18
N TYR A 113 -0.81 5.46 17.77
CA TYR A 113 -0.49 4.19 18.45
C TYR A 113 -0.04 4.44 19.90
N PRO A 114 -0.98 4.83 20.79
CA PRO A 114 -0.66 5.15 22.19
C PRO A 114 -0.10 3.96 22.98
N GLU A 115 -0.34 2.73 22.52
CA GLU A 115 0.20 1.49 23.09
C GLU A 115 1.69 1.26 22.79
N ALA A 116 2.26 1.97 21.81
CA ALA A 116 3.67 1.86 21.49
C ALA A 116 4.54 2.33 22.67
N ARG A 117 5.67 1.65 22.92
CA ARG A 117 6.60 2.06 23.98
C ARG A 117 7.46 3.25 23.57
N ASP A 118 7.85 3.30 22.30
CA ASP A 118 8.73 4.32 21.74
C ASP A 118 8.30 4.72 20.31
N GLU A 119 8.97 5.73 19.75
CA GLU A 119 8.73 6.25 18.40
C GLU A 119 8.92 5.19 17.31
N ILE A 120 9.88 4.28 17.51
CA ILE A 120 10.19 3.23 16.54
C ILE A 120 9.09 2.19 16.51
N GLU A 121 8.56 1.80 17.67
CA GLU A 121 7.43 0.87 17.77
C GLU A 121 6.16 1.47 17.17
N ALA A 122 5.90 2.77 17.39
CA ALA A 122 4.75 3.43 16.76
C ALA A 122 4.87 3.45 15.23
N ARG A 123 6.06 3.80 14.70
CA ARG A 123 6.33 3.71 13.26
C ARG A 123 6.17 2.30 12.74
N MET A 124 6.66 1.31 13.48
CA MET A 124 6.58 -0.10 13.10
C MET A 124 5.11 -0.51 12.95
N LEU A 125 4.25 -0.18 13.92
CA LEU A 125 2.81 -0.46 13.85
C LEU A 125 2.17 0.25 12.65
N ALA A 126 2.55 1.50 12.39
CA ALA A 126 2.07 2.26 11.23
C ALA A 126 2.47 1.64 9.89
N ALA A 127 3.71 1.15 9.78
CA ALA A 127 4.20 0.46 8.58
C ALA A 127 3.54 -0.91 8.42
N LEU A 128 3.37 -1.65 9.52
CA LEU A 128 2.75 -2.98 9.53
C LEU A 128 1.29 -2.90 9.06
N ALA A 129 0.54 -1.88 9.47
CA ALA A 129 -0.84 -1.66 9.05
C ALA A 129 -1.00 -1.39 7.54
N LYS A 130 0.07 -0.96 6.86
CA LYS A 130 0.07 -0.64 5.43
C LYS A 130 0.80 -1.67 4.57
N ALA A 131 1.55 -2.59 5.19
CA ALA A 131 2.44 -3.47 4.46
C ALA A 131 1.66 -4.48 3.61
N HIS A 132 1.98 -4.53 2.32
CA HIS A 132 1.32 -5.45 1.39
C HIS A 132 1.99 -6.82 1.35
N SER A 133 3.31 -6.88 1.58
CA SER A 133 4.07 -8.13 1.46
C SER A 133 4.09 -8.90 2.77
N PRO A 134 3.71 -10.19 2.80
CA PRO A 134 3.77 -11.02 4.01
C PRO A 134 5.18 -11.06 4.64
N ARG A 135 6.23 -11.00 3.82
CA ARG A 135 7.63 -10.97 4.29
C ARG A 135 7.98 -9.70 5.08
N ALA A 136 7.19 -8.64 4.99
CA ALA A 136 7.39 -7.43 5.78
C ALA A 136 7.14 -7.68 7.27
N VAL A 137 6.23 -8.61 7.62
CA VAL A 137 5.66 -8.73 8.96
C VAL A 137 6.75 -9.00 10.01
N ASP A 138 7.45 -10.13 9.89
CA ASP A 138 8.49 -10.50 10.87
C ASP A 138 9.66 -9.52 10.85
N LEU A 139 10.01 -8.99 9.67
CA LEU A 139 11.06 -7.99 9.52
C LEU A 139 10.71 -6.69 10.26
N LEU A 140 9.47 -6.20 10.15
CA LEU A 140 8.98 -5.00 10.81
C LEU A 140 8.88 -5.22 12.33
N LEU A 141 8.28 -6.33 12.76
CA LEU A 141 8.09 -6.66 14.18
C LEU A 141 9.42 -6.74 14.96
N ASP A 142 10.52 -7.10 14.28
CA ASP A 142 11.85 -7.16 14.89
C ASP A 142 12.54 -5.79 14.98
N GLN A 143 12.04 -4.75 14.30
CA GLN A 143 12.71 -3.43 14.24
C GLN A 143 12.84 -2.74 15.60
N PRO A 144 11.82 -2.70 16.49
CA PRO A 144 11.99 -2.07 17.81
C PRO A 144 13.16 -2.67 18.59
N ARG A 145 13.38 -3.99 18.49
CA ARG A 145 14.54 -4.65 19.10
C ARG A 145 15.83 -4.25 18.39
N ARG A 146 15.91 -4.36 17.06
CA ARG A 146 17.12 -4.01 16.28
C ARG A 146 17.58 -2.57 16.48
N TRP A 147 16.64 -1.63 16.61
CA TRP A 147 16.96 -0.22 16.86
C TRP A 147 17.47 0.02 18.29
N ARG A 148 16.95 -0.69 19.29
CA ARG A 148 17.43 -0.61 20.69
C ARG A 148 18.77 -1.30 20.91
N GLU A 149 18.96 -2.48 20.32
CA GLU A 149 20.16 -3.31 20.48
C GLU A 149 21.29 -2.95 19.51
N ARG A 150 21.11 -1.85 18.75
CA ARG A 150 22.08 -1.41 17.76
C ARG A 150 23.44 -1.16 18.41
N ALA A 151 24.42 -1.99 18.05
CA ALA A 151 25.79 -1.85 18.54
C ALA A 151 26.35 -0.46 18.22
N GLN A 152 27.04 0.15 19.19
CA GLN A 152 27.69 1.45 19.00
C GLN A 152 28.66 1.36 17.81
N GLY A 153 28.47 2.23 16.81
CA GLY A 153 29.27 2.27 15.58
C GLY A 153 28.72 1.48 14.39
N CYS A 154 27.77 0.55 14.58
CA CYS A 154 27.07 -0.07 13.45
C CYS A 154 25.95 0.87 12.97
N GLY A 155 26.03 1.32 11.72
CA GLY A 155 24.95 2.08 11.03
C GLY A 155 23.62 1.31 10.97
N PRO A 156 22.47 1.97 10.74
CA PRO A 156 21.36 1.24 10.13
C PRO A 156 21.79 0.72 8.75
N LYS A 157 20.93 -0.08 8.12
CA LYS A 157 21.07 -0.43 6.71
C LYS A 157 21.27 0.83 5.87
N GLY A 158 22.04 0.71 4.78
CA GLY A 158 22.26 1.84 3.87
C GLY A 158 20.96 2.28 3.21
N GLU A 159 20.93 3.51 2.69
CA GLU A 159 19.74 4.08 2.04
C GLU A 159 19.22 3.20 0.88
N ALA A 160 20.13 2.60 0.10
CA ALA A 160 19.77 1.70 -0.98
C ALA A 160 19.08 0.40 -0.49
N ASP A 161 19.57 -0.18 0.61
CA ASP A 161 18.99 -1.38 1.22
C ASP A 161 17.63 -1.06 1.85
N ALA A 162 17.51 0.09 2.51
CA ALA A 162 16.26 0.57 3.09
C ALA A 162 15.19 0.76 2.01
N LYS A 163 15.54 1.46 0.91
CA LYS A 163 14.63 1.65 -0.22
C LYS A 163 14.21 0.32 -0.86
N THR A 164 15.14 -0.63 -0.93
CA THR A 164 14.86 -1.99 -1.43
C THR A 164 13.85 -2.71 -0.54
N LEU A 165 14.02 -2.66 0.78
CA LEU A 165 13.09 -3.27 1.73
C LEU A 165 11.75 -2.53 1.83
N ASN A 166 11.69 -1.23 1.56
CA ASN A 166 10.43 -0.47 1.54
C ASN A 166 9.46 -0.99 0.47
N ARG A 167 9.95 -1.72 -0.55
CA ARG A 167 9.10 -2.47 -1.50
C ARG A 167 8.22 -3.55 -0.86
N LEU A 168 8.56 -3.98 0.36
CA LEU A 168 7.73 -4.90 1.12
C LEU A 168 6.50 -4.20 1.72
N ILE A 169 6.59 -2.89 1.96
CA ILE A 169 5.49 -2.05 2.46
C ILE A 169 4.66 -1.56 1.28
N ASP A 170 5.33 -0.86 0.35
CA ASP A 170 4.74 -0.28 -0.85
C ASP A 170 5.05 -1.15 -2.08
N PRO A 171 4.04 -1.74 -2.75
CA PRO A 171 4.27 -2.66 -3.85
C PRO A 171 5.11 -2.05 -4.98
N ALA A 172 6.21 -2.72 -5.32
CA ALA A 172 7.06 -2.34 -6.45
C ALA A 172 6.32 -2.43 -7.79
N LEU A 173 6.66 -1.55 -8.73
CA LEU A 173 6.07 -1.57 -10.06
C LEU A 173 6.81 -2.57 -10.98
N VAL A 174 6.10 -3.58 -11.45
CA VAL A 174 6.60 -4.59 -12.40
C VAL A 174 5.87 -4.44 -13.73
N VAL A 175 6.60 -4.28 -14.82
CA VAL A 175 6.02 -4.04 -16.15
C VAL A 175 6.43 -5.14 -17.12
N ALA A 176 5.45 -5.76 -17.76
CA ALA A 176 5.68 -6.76 -18.79
C ALA A 176 5.66 -6.13 -20.18
N VAL A 177 6.77 -6.22 -20.90
CA VAL A 177 6.93 -5.66 -22.25
C VAL A 177 7.31 -6.75 -23.24
N GLY A 178 6.94 -6.58 -24.49
CA GLY A 178 7.28 -7.55 -25.53
C GLY A 178 6.36 -7.47 -26.73
N PRO A 179 6.61 -8.27 -27.78
CA PRO A 179 5.81 -8.23 -28.99
C PRO A 179 4.33 -8.54 -28.76
N SER A 180 3.49 -8.17 -29.72
CA SER A 180 2.06 -8.53 -29.68
C SER A 180 1.86 -10.04 -29.75
N ASN A 181 0.86 -10.56 -29.04
CA ASN A 181 0.49 -11.98 -29.04
C ASN A 181 1.57 -12.98 -28.60
N VAL A 182 2.69 -12.55 -28.01
CA VAL A 182 3.76 -13.44 -27.50
C VAL A 182 3.37 -14.25 -26.24
N GLY A 183 2.24 -13.88 -25.60
CA GLY A 183 1.70 -14.58 -24.44
C GLY A 183 1.85 -13.85 -23.10
N LYS A 184 2.10 -12.53 -23.08
CA LYS A 184 2.21 -11.72 -21.85
C LYS A 184 0.97 -11.83 -20.94
N SER A 185 -0.23 -11.66 -21.49
CA SER A 185 -1.47 -11.80 -20.72
C SER A 185 -1.69 -13.24 -20.23
N THR A 186 -1.22 -14.24 -20.98
CA THR A 186 -1.23 -15.64 -20.50
C THR A 186 -0.28 -15.84 -19.33
N LEU A 187 0.91 -15.20 -19.36
CA LEU A 187 1.84 -15.19 -18.25
C LEU A 187 1.23 -14.49 -17.03
N LEU A 188 0.61 -13.31 -17.21
CA LEU A 188 -0.11 -12.61 -16.13
C LEU A 188 -1.14 -13.54 -15.48
N ASN A 189 -1.98 -14.20 -16.28
CA ASN A 189 -2.99 -15.12 -15.74
C ASN A 189 -2.37 -16.31 -14.98
N ALA A 190 -1.25 -16.85 -15.47
CA ALA A 190 -0.55 -17.94 -14.78
C ALA A 190 0.11 -17.47 -13.46
N LEU A 191 0.65 -16.25 -13.41
CA LEU A 191 1.18 -15.64 -12.18
C LEU A 191 0.05 -15.29 -11.21
N ALA A 192 -1.08 -14.81 -11.73
CA ALA A 192 -2.30 -14.52 -10.98
C ALA A 192 -2.96 -15.79 -10.39
N GLY A 193 -2.66 -16.97 -10.95
CA GLY A 193 -3.01 -18.27 -10.35
C GLY A 193 -2.31 -18.55 -9.00
N ARG A 194 -1.41 -17.67 -8.54
CA ARG A 194 -0.85 -17.64 -7.19
C ARG A 194 -1.35 -16.40 -6.46
N ALA A 195 -2.09 -16.61 -5.37
CA ALA A 195 -2.60 -15.61 -4.41
C ALA A 195 -2.76 -14.18 -4.97
N VAL A 196 -3.81 -13.94 -5.76
CA VAL A 196 -4.20 -12.57 -6.18
C VAL A 196 -5.10 -11.97 -5.12
N SER A 197 -4.72 -10.79 -4.63
CA SER A 197 -5.69 -9.84 -4.08
C SER A 197 -5.99 -8.84 -5.18
N VAL A 198 -7.17 -8.94 -5.83
CA VAL A 198 -7.62 -7.89 -6.75
C VAL A 198 -8.03 -6.71 -5.87
N VAL A 199 -7.10 -5.80 -5.59
CA VAL A 199 -7.41 -4.53 -4.95
C VAL A 199 -7.65 -3.52 -6.07
N ALA A 200 -8.89 -3.10 -6.22
CA ALA A 200 -9.18 -1.88 -6.98
C ALA A 200 -8.60 -0.71 -6.17
N ASP A 201 -7.79 0.14 -6.80
CA ASP A 201 -7.25 1.34 -6.15
C ASP A 201 -8.40 2.21 -5.61
N GLU A 202 -8.22 2.77 -4.41
CA GLU A 202 -9.13 3.79 -3.86
C GLU A 202 -9.16 5.03 -4.77
N PRO A 203 -10.33 5.64 -5.02
CA PRO A 203 -10.43 6.87 -5.80
C PRO A 203 -9.68 8.01 -5.08
N GLY A 204 -8.54 8.45 -5.61
CA GLY A 204 -7.81 9.61 -5.10
C GLY A 204 -6.29 9.48 -5.00
N THR A 205 -5.69 8.34 -5.36
CA THR A 205 -4.24 8.25 -5.55
C THR A 205 -3.88 8.57 -7.00
N THR A 206 -3.19 9.68 -7.23
CA THR A 206 -2.63 10.02 -8.54
C THR A 206 -1.48 9.07 -8.87
N ARG A 207 -1.77 7.88 -9.42
CA ARG A 207 -0.81 6.95 -10.07
C ARG A 207 -1.49 6.06 -11.15
N ASP A 208 -2.28 6.69 -12.00
CA ASP A 208 -2.74 6.43 -13.40
C ASP A 208 -2.45 5.12 -14.19
N HIS A 209 -2.20 3.95 -13.59
CA HIS A 209 -2.11 2.69 -14.36
C HIS A 209 -2.85 1.53 -13.68
N VAL A 210 -3.87 1.00 -14.37
CA VAL A 210 -4.66 -0.18 -13.96
C VAL A 210 -3.74 -1.42 -14.00
N GLY A 211 -3.11 -1.73 -12.87
CA GLY A 211 -2.30 -2.93 -12.66
C GLY A 211 -2.99 -3.92 -11.72
N VAL A 212 -2.45 -5.14 -11.65
CA VAL A 212 -2.92 -6.19 -10.73
C VAL A 212 -1.87 -6.41 -9.64
N LEU A 213 -2.29 -6.57 -8.39
CA LEU A 213 -1.37 -6.98 -7.33
C LEU A 213 -1.07 -8.49 -7.42
N LEU A 214 0.20 -8.84 -7.48
CA LEU A 214 0.68 -10.23 -7.54
C LEU A 214 1.63 -10.53 -6.39
N ASP A 215 1.52 -11.73 -5.79
CA ASP A 215 2.50 -12.24 -4.85
C ASP A 215 3.62 -12.99 -5.61
N LEU A 216 4.82 -12.41 -5.61
CA LEU A 216 6.04 -13.03 -6.14
C LEU A 216 6.90 -13.57 -4.99
N GLY A 217 6.47 -14.68 -4.40
CA GLY A 217 7.27 -15.42 -3.41
C GLY A 217 7.37 -14.73 -2.04
N GLY A 218 6.28 -14.10 -1.61
CA GLY A 218 6.15 -13.31 -0.38
C GLY A 218 6.42 -11.81 -0.58
N VAL A 219 6.65 -11.36 -1.81
CA VAL A 219 6.83 -9.95 -2.21
C VAL A 219 5.69 -9.55 -3.12
N VAL A 220 4.79 -8.71 -2.61
CA VAL A 220 3.65 -8.22 -3.38
C VAL A 220 4.07 -7.07 -4.27
N VAL A 221 3.69 -7.14 -5.55
CA VAL A 221 4.05 -6.16 -6.58
C VAL A 221 2.82 -5.68 -7.33
N ARG A 222 2.89 -4.46 -7.86
CA ARG A 222 1.93 -3.96 -8.85
C ARG A 222 2.39 -4.36 -10.25
N TYR A 223 1.72 -5.32 -10.84
CA TYR A 223 2.04 -5.84 -12.17
C TYR A 223 1.20 -5.15 -13.24
N VAL A 224 1.84 -4.67 -14.30
CA VAL A 224 1.18 -4.09 -15.47
C VAL A 224 1.53 -4.88 -16.72
N ASP A 225 0.50 -5.44 -17.36
CA ASP A 225 0.60 -6.04 -18.69
C ASP A 225 0.43 -4.94 -19.74
N THR A 226 1.47 -4.70 -20.55
CA THR A 226 1.40 -3.65 -21.56
C THR A 226 0.89 -4.20 -22.89
N PRO A 227 0.26 -3.35 -23.73
CA PRO A 227 0.05 -3.67 -25.14
C PRO A 227 1.36 -4.12 -25.79
N GLY A 228 1.27 -5.07 -26.72
CA GLY A 228 2.46 -5.60 -27.38
C GLY A 228 2.93 -4.77 -28.57
N VAL A 229 4.24 -4.77 -28.82
CA VAL A 229 4.88 -3.99 -29.89
C VAL A 229 4.58 -4.60 -31.27
N ARG A 230 4.11 -3.79 -32.23
CA ARG A 230 3.93 -4.16 -33.65
C ARG A 230 4.32 -3.01 -34.58
N ILE A 231 5.07 -3.32 -35.64
CA ILE A 231 5.43 -2.36 -36.70
C ILE A 231 4.20 -2.10 -37.57
N GLY A 232 3.85 -0.82 -37.79
CA GLY A 232 2.69 -0.42 -38.62
C GLY A 232 1.36 -0.27 -37.89
N ALA A 233 1.40 -0.17 -36.55
CA ALA A 233 0.23 -0.01 -35.72
C ALA A 233 -0.54 1.33 -35.96
N PRO A 234 -1.88 1.36 -35.83
CA PRO A 234 -2.68 2.59 -35.86
C PRO A 234 -2.18 3.66 -34.86
N VAL A 235 -2.53 4.93 -35.07
CA VAL A 235 -2.10 6.06 -34.21
C VAL A 235 -2.35 5.78 -32.72
N VAL A 236 -3.53 5.25 -32.38
CA VAL A 236 -3.92 4.92 -31.00
C VAL A 236 -3.02 3.83 -30.38
N GLU A 237 -2.64 2.82 -31.16
CA GLU A 237 -1.73 1.76 -30.69
C GLU A 237 -0.30 2.29 -30.48
N ARG A 238 0.12 3.32 -31.23
CA ARG A 238 1.45 3.96 -31.05
C ARG A 238 1.52 4.78 -29.76
N GLU A 239 0.46 5.52 -29.44
CA GLU A 239 0.38 6.26 -28.18
C GLU A 239 0.39 5.31 -26.98
N ALA A 240 -0.39 4.22 -27.04
CA ALA A 240 -0.37 3.18 -26.02
C ALA A 240 1.02 2.54 -25.85
N MET A 241 1.78 2.38 -26.94
CA MET A 241 3.17 1.89 -26.89
C MET A 241 4.11 2.86 -26.19
N ALA A 242 3.98 4.16 -26.47
CA ALA A 242 4.80 5.19 -25.84
C ALA A 242 4.54 5.22 -24.33
N THR A 243 3.27 5.18 -23.91
CA THR A 243 2.89 5.09 -22.49
C THR A 243 3.43 3.82 -21.84
N ALA A 244 3.35 2.67 -22.52
CA ALA A 244 3.91 1.41 -22.03
C ALA A 244 5.43 1.49 -21.81
N MET A 245 6.14 2.13 -22.73
CA MET A 245 7.60 2.29 -22.63
C MET A 245 7.99 3.28 -21.53
N ASP A 246 7.26 4.39 -21.40
CA ASP A 246 7.44 5.34 -20.29
C ASP A 246 7.21 4.68 -18.94
N LEU A 247 6.21 3.80 -18.85
CA LEU A 247 5.93 3.03 -17.66
C LEU A 247 7.05 2.02 -17.36
N ALA A 248 7.54 1.31 -18.38
CA ALA A 248 8.66 0.39 -18.25
C ALA A 248 9.95 1.10 -17.78
N ASN A 249 10.18 2.34 -18.23
CA ASN A 249 11.33 3.15 -17.78
C ASN A 249 11.24 3.57 -16.31
N ARG A 250 10.03 3.62 -15.74
CA ARG A 250 9.78 3.95 -14.33
C ARG A 250 9.61 2.70 -13.44
N ALA A 251 9.62 1.51 -14.04
CA ALA A 251 9.42 0.26 -13.33
C ALA A 251 10.60 -0.08 -12.42
N ASP A 252 10.32 -0.70 -11.28
CA ASP A 252 11.33 -1.31 -10.43
C ASP A 252 11.92 -2.58 -11.07
N LEU A 253 11.12 -3.26 -11.90
CA LEU A 253 11.52 -4.44 -12.65
C LEU A 253 10.75 -4.53 -13.98
N VAL A 254 11.47 -4.80 -15.06
CA VAL A 254 10.88 -5.10 -16.37
C VAL A 254 10.95 -6.59 -16.69
N ILE A 255 9.82 -7.18 -17.07
CA ILE A 255 9.76 -8.54 -17.61
C ILE A 255 9.70 -8.44 -19.14
N ALA A 256 10.85 -8.63 -19.79
CA ALA A 256 10.99 -8.57 -21.25
C ALA A 256 10.62 -9.93 -21.85
N CYS A 257 9.46 -10.01 -22.49
CA CYS A 257 8.87 -11.23 -23.02
C CYS A 257 9.18 -11.41 -24.51
N GLY A 258 9.55 -12.63 -24.90
CA GLY A 258 9.72 -13.07 -26.28
C GLY A 258 9.27 -14.53 -26.45
N ASP A 259 9.12 -15.03 -27.67
CA ASP A 259 8.93 -16.46 -27.96
C ASP A 259 9.95 -16.95 -29.00
N GLY A 260 9.77 -18.17 -29.52
CA GLY A 260 10.70 -18.75 -30.48
C GLY A 260 10.69 -18.08 -31.87
N GLY A 261 9.65 -17.31 -32.19
CA GLY A 261 9.55 -16.53 -33.42
C GLY A 261 9.97 -15.07 -33.25
N GLU A 262 9.62 -14.47 -32.11
CA GLU A 262 9.85 -13.06 -31.84
C GLU A 262 10.63 -12.88 -30.52
N PRO A 263 11.91 -12.49 -30.56
CA PRO A 263 12.74 -12.38 -29.36
C PRO A 263 12.27 -11.25 -28.44
N ALA A 264 12.63 -11.35 -27.16
CA ALA A 264 12.35 -10.30 -26.19
C ALA A 264 13.05 -8.99 -26.58
N PRO A 265 12.40 -7.82 -26.37
CA PRO A 265 13.01 -6.54 -26.68
C PRO A 265 14.25 -6.30 -25.82
N MET A 266 15.25 -5.64 -26.40
CA MET A 266 16.38 -5.15 -25.62
C MET A 266 15.93 -3.96 -24.78
N MET A 267 16.10 -4.06 -23.46
CA MET A 267 15.77 -3.00 -22.52
C MET A 267 17.04 -2.28 -22.09
N SER A 268 17.00 -0.95 -22.06
CA SER A 268 18.07 -0.11 -21.52
C SER A 268 17.94 0.13 -20.01
N VAL A 269 17.06 -0.62 -19.33
CA VAL A 269 16.85 -0.51 -17.89
C VAL A 269 17.80 -1.45 -17.13
N SER A 270 18.22 -1.03 -15.94
CA SER A 270 19.17 -1.78 -15.11
C SER A 270 18.60 -3.09 -14.56
N ASN A 271 17.30 -3.13 -14.28
CA ASN A 271 16.64 -4.30 -13.68
C ASN A 271 15.61 -4.90 -14.66
N SER A 272 16.04 -5.89 -15.44
CA SER A 272 15.15 -6.61 -16.36
C SER A 272 15.42 -8.12 -16.38
N ILE A 273 14.35 -8.89 -16.57
CA ILE A 273 14.40 -10.35 -16.73
C ILE A 273 13.84 -10.69 -18.10
N ARG A 274 14.63 -11.39 -18.92
CA ARG A 274 14.22 -11.86 -20.24
C ARG A 274 13.53 -13.22 -20.11
N VAL A 275 12.27 -13.27 -20.52
CA VAL A 275 11.39 -14.44 -20.40
C VAL A 275 11.05 -14.99 -21.78
N GLY A 276 11.48 -16.22 -22.04
CA GLY A 276 11.10 -16.98 -23.23
C GLY A 276 9.78 -17.70 -23.02
N LEU A 277 8.70 -17.18 -23.58
CA LEU A 277 7.36 -17.73 -23.53
C LEU A 277 7.14 -18.80 -24.62
N ARG A 278 6.17 -19.69 -24.41
CA ARG A 278 5.73 -20.68 -25.40
C ARG A 278 6.85 -21.58 -25.94
N ALA A 279 7.83 -21.88 -25.07
CA ALA A 279 8.98 -22.72 -25.43
C ALA A 279 8.58 -24.14 -25.87
N ASP A 280 7.34 -24.56 -25.57
CA ASP A 280 6.73 -25.81 -26.01
C ASP A 280 6.31 -25.81 -27.49
N LEU A 281 6.02 -24.63 -28.06
CA LEU A 281 5.60 -24.50 -29.47
C LEU A 281 6.79 -24.31 -30.40
N ARG A 282 7.77 -23.51 -29.99
CA ARG A 282 9.00 -23.25 -30.75
C ARG A 282 10.20 -23.11 -29.81
N PRO A 283 11.36 -23.69 -30.15
CA PRO A 283 12.58 -23.52 -29.37
C PRO A 283 12.99 -22.04 -29.26
N ILE A 284 13.31 -21.62 -28.04
CA ILE A 284 13.89 -20.30 -27.75
C ILE A 284 15.38 -20.32 -28.12
N MET A 285 15.72 -19.73 -29.26
CA MET A 285 17.09 -19.67 -29.82
C MET A 285 17.90 -18.44 -29.38
N TRP A 286 17.27 -17.51 -28.68
CA TRP A 286 17.89 -16.31 -28.13
C TRP A 286 18.14 -16.46 -26.63
N ARG A 287 18.93 -15.55 -26.04
CA ARG A 287 19.34 -15.62 -24.62
C ARG A 287 18.21 -15.19 -23.69
N ALA A 288 17.39 -16.14 -23.26
CA ALA A 288 16.42 -15.97 -22.17
C ALA A 288 17.05 -16.28 -20.81
N ASP A 289 16.66 -15.54 -19.77
CA ASP A 289 17.05 -15.81 -18.39
C ASP A 289 16.18 -16.93 -17.78
N VAL A 290 14.92 -17.02 -18.22
CA VAL A 290 14.02 -18.14 -17.92
C VAL A 290 13.12 -18.45 -19.11
N LYS A 291 12.77 -19.73 -19.26
CA LYS A 291 11.78 -20.20 -20.23
C LYS A 291 10.52 -20.59 -19.47
N VAL A 292 9.36 -20.16 -19.95
CA VAL A 292 8.07 -20.37 -19.29
C VAL A 292 7.07 -20.97 -20.26
N CYS A 293 6.43 -22.06 -19.84
CA CYS A 293 5.24 -22.61 -20.47
C CYS A 293 4.05 -22.38 -19.53
N ALA A 294 3.36 -21.25 -19.70
CA ALA A 294 2.28 -20.83 -18.81
C ALA A 294 1.14 -21.87 -18.67
N PRO A 295 0.64 -22.52 -19.76
CA PRO A 295 -0.39 -23.55 -19.63
C PRO A 295 0.04 -24.77 -18.80
N ARG A 296 1.33 -25.10 -18.79
CA ARG A 296 1.89 -26.24 -18.02
C ARG A 296 2.48 -25.83 -16.67
N HIS A 297 2.44 -24.54 -16.32
CA HIS A 297 3.07 -23.97 -15.13
C HIS A 297 4.59 -24.22 -15.01
N GLU A 298 5.25 -24.57 -16.11
CA GLU A 298 6.69 -24.82 -16.13
C GLU A 298 7.46 -23.49 -16.17
N GLY A 299 8.52 -23.38 -15.36
CA GLY A 299 9.40 -22.20 -15.30
C GLY A 299 8.82 -21.01 -14.52
N ILE A 300 7.53 -21.05 -14.15
CA ILE A 300 6.87 -20.00 -13.36
C ILE A 300 7.58 -19.79 -12.02
N GLU A 301 7.91 -20.86 -11.30
CA GLU A 301 8.62 -20.77 -10.01
C GLU A 301 10.00 -20.13 -10.13
N SER A 302 10.73 -20.46 -11.19
CA SER A 302 12.04 -19.84 -11.43
C SER A 302 11.88 -18.35 -11.75
N LEU A 303 10.88 -17.97 -12.54
CA LEU A 303 10.56 -16.57 -12.79
C LEU A 303 10.21 -15.82 -11.50
N VAL A 304 9.32 -16.38 -10.68
CA VAL A 304 8.92 -15.81 -9.39
C VAL A 304 10.14 -15.59 -8.49
N ARG A 305 10.98 -16.63 -8.35
CA ARG A 305 12.20 -16.57 -7.53
C ARG A 305 13.16 -15.48 -8.01
N MET A 306 13.40 -15.40 -9.32
CA MET A 306 14.29 -14.39 -9.91
C MET A 306 13.72 -12.97 -9.77
N ALA A 307 12.43 -12.78 -9.99
CA ALA A 307 11.78 -11.48 -9.83
C ALA A 307 11.83 -11.01 -8.37
N ARG A 308 11.55 -11.92 -7.43
CA ARG A 308 11.69 -11.68 -5.99
C ARG A 308 13.12 -11.28 -5.62
N GLU A 309 14.11 -12.02 -6.10
CA GLU A 309 15.53 -11.71 -5.85
C GLU A 309 15.95 -10.35 -6.43
N ALA A 310 15.47 -10.03 -7.63
CA ALA A 310 15.75 -8.78 -8.31
C ALA A 310 15.10 -7.56 -7.63
N LEU A 311 13.97 -7.75 -6.94
CA LEU A 311 13.23 -6.70 -6.26
C LEU A 311 13.65 -6.53 -4.80
N VAL A 312 13.78 -7.64 -4.07
CA VAL A 312 14.14 -7.68 -2.65
C VAL A 312 15.08 -8.88 -2.43
N PRO A 313 16.41 -8.67 -2.51
CA PRO A 313 17.40 -9.73 -2.34
C PRO A 313 17.32 -10.38 -0.96
N GLU A 314 17.61 -11.67 -0.88
CA GLU A 314 17.61 -12.39 0.40
C GLU A 314 18.71 -11.88 1.34
N GLU A 315 19.84 -11.40 0.81
CA GLU A 315 20.89 -10.77 1.62
C GLU A 315 20.39 -9.50 2.32
N ALA A 316 19.56 -8.70 1.65
CA ALA A 316 18.98 -7.48 2.23
C ALA A 316 18.00 -7.81 3.37
N MET A 317 17.22 -8.88 3.25
CA MET A 317 16.28 -9.33 4.29
C MET A 317 17.00 -9.96 5.50
N SER A 318 18.02 -10.77 5.24
CA SER A 318 18.77 -11.51 6.26
C SER A 318 19.78 -10.66 7.03
N ASP A 319 20.20 -9.50 6.50
CA ASP A 319 21.11 -8.61 7.21
C ASP A 319 20.47 -8.11 8.54
N PRO A 320 21.13 -8.34 9.69
CA PRO A 320 20.57 -8.08 11.02
C PRO A 320 20.53 -6.61 11.41
N ARG A 321 21.16 -5.71 10.63
CA ARG A 321 21.14 -4.26 10.91
C ARG A 321 19.71 -3.72 10.92
N ALA A 322 19.52 -2.63 11.66
CA ALA A 322 18.25 -1.93 11.74
C ALA A 322 17.85 -1.35 10.36
N TRP A 323 16.61 -1.55 9.97
CA TRP A 323 16.02 -1.02 8.75
C TRP A 323 15.28 0.28 9.07
N ARG A 324 15.49 1.29 8.24
CA ARG A 324 14.73 2.54 8.28
C ARG A 324 13.55 2.43 7.30
N PHE A 325 12.34 2.27 7.83
CA PHE A 325 11.15 1.87 7.08
C PHE A 325 10.06 2.95 7.01
N TRP A 326 10.40 4.18 7.42
CA TRP A 326 9.51 5.35 7.47
C TRP A 326 9.95 6.44 6.49
N GLU A 327 10.72 6.05 5.47
CA GLU A 327 11.21 6.93 4.39
C GLU A 327 10.58 6.59 3.06
#